data_AF-K1ULI4-F1
#
_entry.id   AF-K1ULI4-F1
#
_cell.length_a   1.000
_cell.length_b   1.000
_cell.length_c   1.000
_cell.angle_alpha   90.00
_cell.angle_beta   90.00
_cell.angle_gamma   90.00
#
_symmetry.space_group_name_H-M   'P 1'
#
loop_
_entity.id
_entity.type
_entity.pdbx_description
1 polymer ?
#
loop_
_entity_poly.entity_id
_entity_poly.type
_entity_poly.pdbx_seq_one_letter_code
_entity_poly.pdbx_strand_id
1 'polypeptide(L)'
;MKSNGKVLTGTFISNAKGFGFVEVEGRDEDLFIPEDKQGGAFHKDTVEVALLPAKTGKRQEAQVIRIIARGMIPFWIILFDCNEL
;
A
#
# COMPACT_ATOMS: atom_id res chain seq x y z
N MET A 1 2.47 -20.94 7.20
CA MET A 1 3.53 -20.15 7.88
C MET A 1 3.33 -18.69 7.50
N LYS A 2 2.64 -17.89 8.33
CA LYS A 2 2.52 -16.44 8.10
C LYS A 2 3.51 -15.77 9.03
N SER A 3 4.55 -15.17 8.45
CA SER A 3 5.59 -14.44 9.17
C SER A 3 4.95 -13.42 10.13
N ASN A 4 5.33 -13.46 11.41
CA ASN A 4 5.08 -12.43 12.42
C ASN A 4 5.86 -11.13 12.11
N GLY A 5 5.86 -10.69 10.85
CA GLY A 5 6.32 -9.35 10.49
C GLY A 5 5.29 -8.35 10.98
N LYS A 6 5.74 -7.19 11.48
CA LYS A 6 4.83 -6.08 11.77
C LYS A 6 4.24 -5.59 10.44
N VAL A 7 3.05 -6.07 10.15
CA VAL A 7 2.24 -5.66 9.00
C VAL A 7 1.42 -4.45 9.42
N LEU A 8 1.40 -3.43 8.58
CA LEU A 8 0.64 -2.21 8.79
C LEU A 8 -0.29 -1.99 7.61
N THR A 9 -1.45 -1.40 7.86
CA THR A 9 -2.38 -0.98 6.82
C THR A 9 -2.37 0.53 6.72
N GLY A 10 -2.36 1.06 5.51
CA GLY A 10 -2.36 2.49 5.29
C GLY A 10 -2.73 2.88 3.87
N THR A 11 -2.72 4.18 3.61
CA THR A 11 -3.01 4.73 2.28
C THR A 11 -1.71 4.93 1.53
N PHE A 12 -1.61 4.37 0.33
CA PHE A 12 -0.46 4.54 -0.55
C PHE A 12 -0.54 5.85 -1.32
N ILE A 13 0.49 6.68 -1.19
CA ILE A 13 0.66 7.94 -1.91
C ILE A 13 1.86 7.78 -2.84
N SER A 14 1.60 7.51 -4.12
CA SER A 14 2.65 7.48 -5.14
C SER A 14 3.04 8.89 -5.62
N ASN A 15 4.27 9.01 -6.10
CA ASN A 15 4.83 10.22 -6.69
C ASN A 15 5.27 9.96 -8.15
N ALA A 16 5.36 11.00 -8.97
CA ALA A 16 5.71 10.92 -10.39
C ALA A 16 7.14 10.40 -10.65
N LYS A 17 8.00 10.38 -9.62
CA LYS A 17 9.35 9.83 -9.67
C LYS A 17 9.42 8.31 -9.52
N GLY A 18 8.28 7.64 -9.37
CA GLY A 18 8.23 6.18 -9.25
C GLY A 18 8.48 5.66 -7.84
N PHE A 19 8.51 6.50 -6.80
CA PHE A 19 8.47 6.07 -5.39
C PHE A 19 7.19 6.55 -4.71
N GLY A 20 6.87 6.00 -3.55
CA GLY A 20 5.70 6.41 -2.78
C GLY A 20 5.89 6.34 -1.28
N PHE A 21 4.85 6.75 -0.57
CA PHE A 21 4.78 6.72 0.88
C PHE A 21 3.50 6.03 1.31
N VAL A 22 3.52 5.38 2.47
CA VAL A 22 2.30 4.87 3.11
C VAL A 22 2.05 5.62 4.40
N GLU A 23 0.91 6.27 4.47
CA GLU A 23 0.40 6.92 5.67
C GLU A 23 -0.44 5.91 6.45
N VAL A 24 -0.04 5.66 7.70
CA VAL A 24 -0.69 4.70 8.60
C VAL A 24 -1.40 5.47 9.70
N GLU A 25 -2.67 5.19 9.90
CA GLU A 25 -3.44 5.82 10.98
C GLU A 25 -2.84 5.47 12.35
N GLY A 26 -2.52 6.50 13.14
CA GLY A 26 -1.87 6.33 14.45
C GLY A 26 -0.34 6.35 14.41
N ARG A 27 0.28 6.65 13.25
CA ARG A 27 1.72 6.89 13.14
C ARG A 27 1.97 8.26 12.49
N ASP A 28 2.83 9.06 13.11
CA ASP A 28 3.22 10.38 12.59
C ASP A 28 4.24 10.26 11.44
N GLU A 29 5.05 9.20 11.46
CA GLU A 29 6.05 8.93 10.43
C GLU A 29 5.46 8.13 9.26
N ASP A 30 5.59 8.68 8.05
CA ASP A 30 5.32 7.97 6.81
C ASP A 30 6.32 6.85 6.53
N LEU A 31 5.83 5.79 5.88
CA LEU A 31 6.66 4.67 5.45
C LEU A 31 7.10 4.88 4.00
N PHE A 32 8.41 4.87 3.75
CA PHE A 32 8.93 5.01 2.40
C PHE A 32 8.85 3.68 1.64
N ILE A 33 8.27 3.73 0.44
CA ILE A 33 8.15 2.59 -0.47
C ILE A 33 8.94 2.89 -1.76
N PRO A 34 10.07 2.19 -2.00
CA PRO A 34 10.81 2.31 -3.25
C PRO A 34 10.05 1.69 -4.42
N GLU A 35 10.41 2.05 -5.66
CA GLU A 35 9.75 1.61 -6.91
C GLU A 35 9.59 0.09 -7.04
N ASP A 36 10.63 -0.65 -6.65
CA ASP A 36 10.67 -2.12 -6.70
C ASP A 36 9.70 -2.79 -5.71
N LYS A 37 9.25 -2.05 -4.69
CA LYS A 37 8.47 -2.58 -3.55
C LYS A 37 7.03 -2.05 -3.49
N GLN A 38 6.56 -1.41 -4.56
CA GLN A 38 5.19 -0.88 -4.67
C GLN A 38 4.14 -1.94 -4.95
N GLY A 39 4.54 -3.04 -5.59
CA GLY A 39 3.62 -4.13 -5.94
C GLY A 39 2.49 -3.70 -6.88
N GLY A 40 2.67 -2.61 -7.65
CA GLY A 40 1.65 -2.06 -8.54
C GLY A 40 0.51 -1.31 -7.82
N ALA A 41 0.72 -0.90 -6.57
CA ALA A 41 -0.21 -0.01 -5.87
C ALA A 41 -0.29 1.36 -6.58
N PHE A 42 -1.49 1.92 -6.63
CA PHE A 42 -1.74 3.24 -7.21
C PHE A 42 -1.98 4.31 -6.14
N HIS A 43 -1.91 5.56 -6.57
CA HIS A 43 -2.21 6.70 -5.70
C HIS A 43 -3.61 6.54 -5.07
N LYS A 44 -3.67 6.66 -3.74
CA LYS A 44 -4.85 6.47 -2.89
C LYS A 44 -5.36 5.03 -2.74
N ASP A 45 -4.57 4.03 -3.13
CA ASP A 45 -4.90 2.65 -2.79
C ASP A 45 -4.69 2.39 -1.29
N THR A 46 -5.62 1.67 -0.68
CA THR A 46 -5.43 1.13 0.67
C THR A 46 -4.61 -0.14 0.55
N VAL A 47 -3.42 -0.12 1.14
CA VAL A 47 -2.44 -1.20 1.04
C VAL A 47 -2.04 -1.72 2.41
N GLU A 48 -1.71 -2.99 2.41
CA GLU A 48 -1.07 -3.68 3.51
C GLU A 48 0.43 -3.75 3.21
N VAL A 49 1.25 -3.27 4.14
CA VAL A 49 2.71 -3.18 4.02
C VAL A 49 3.42 -3.91 5.14
N ALA A 50 4.54 -4.54 4.80
CA ALA A 50 5.47 -5.11 5.76
C ALA A 50 6.65 -4.14 5.99
N LEU A 51 6.94 -3.87 7.26
CA LEU A 51 8.11 -3.08 7.64
C LEU A 51 9.41 -3.81 7.30
N LEU A 52 10.33 -3.11 6.63
CA LEU A 52 11.68 -3.59 6.34
C LEU A 52 12.64 -3.21 7.48
N PRO A 53 13.76 -3.91 7.66
CA PRO A 53 14.74 -3.55 8.70
C PRO A 53 15.26 -2.13 8.44
N ALA A 54 14.92 -1.20 9.34
CA ALA A 54 15.33 0.19 9.24
C ALA A 54 16.86 0.32 9.25
N LYS A 55 17.42 1.12 8.33
CA LYS A 55 18.81 1.58 8.44
C LYS A 55 18.85 2.85 9.29
N THR A 56 19.67 2.81 10.35
CA THR A 56 19.85 3.90 11.32
C THR A 56 19.97 5.27 10.63
N GLY A 57 19.08 6.20 10.99
CA GLY A 57 19.09 7.59 10.50
C GLY A 57 18.32 7.87 9.21
N LYS A 58 17.60 6.88 8.64
CA LYS A 58 16.72 7.07 7.48
C LYS A 58 15.26 6.78 7.84
N ARG A 59 14.33 7.31 7.03
CA ARG A 59 12.89 6.99 7.13
C ARG A 59 12.68 5.49 7.09
N GLN A 60 11.68 5.02 7.83
CA GLN A 60 11.31 3.61 7.86
C GLN A 60 10.91 3.14 6.46
N GLU A 61 11.59 2.12 5.95
CA GLU A 61 11.27 1.51 4.66
C GLU A 61 10.21 0.42 4.84
N ALA A 62 9.32 0.28 3.86
CA ALA A 62 8.34 -0.80 3.85
C ALA A 62 8.12 -1.34 2.43
N GLN A 63 7.50 -2.51 2.35
CA GLN A 63 7.12 -3.15 1.10
C GLN A 63 5.62 -3.43 1.10
N VAL A 64 4.96 -3.14 -0.02
CA VAL A 64 3.56 -3.53 -0.25
C VAL A 64 3.49 -5.04 -0.39
N ILE A 65 2.74 -5.69 0.50
CA ILE A 65 2.48 -7.12 0.46
C ILE A 65 1.12 -7.43 -0.16
N ARG A 66 0.15 -6.53 -0.02
CA ARG A 66 -1.21 -6.72 -0.53
C ARG A 66 -1.92 -5.39 -0.74
N ILE A 67 -2.75 -5.30 -1.78
CA ILE A 67 -3.69 -4.20 -1.97
C ILE A 67 -5.03 -4.63 -1.37
N ILE A 68 -5.52 -3.89 -0.37
CA ILE A 68 -6.78 -4.18 0.33
C ILE A 68 -7.94 -3.59 -0.45
N ALA A 69 -7.83 -2.33 -0.85
CA ALA A 69 -8.84 -1.63 -1.62
C ALA A 69 -8.14 -0.74 -2.65
N ARG A 70 -8.62 -0.79 -3.89
CA ARG A 70 -8.17 0.16 -4.92
C ARG A 70 -8.95 1.45 -4.76
N GLY A 71 -8.26 2.60 -4.72
CA GLY A 71 -8.88 3.93 -4.62
C GLY A 71 -9.70 4.29 -5.85
N MET A 72 -9.48 3.58 -6.95
CA MET A 72 -10.27 3.62 -8.16
C MET A 72 -11.02 2.30 -8.32
N ILE A 73 -12.32 2.34 -8.03
CA ILE A 73 -13.23 1.30 -8.51
C ILE A 73 -13.23 1.32 -10.04
N PRO A 74 -12.83 0.25 -10.74
CA PRO A 74 -13.13 0.16 -12.15
C PRO A 74 -14.66 0.13 -12.25
N PHE A 75 -15.21 1.11 -12.95
CA PHE A 75 -16.64 1.26 -13.24
C PHE A 75 -17.30 -0.02 -13.78
N TRP A 76 -16.52 -1.01 -14.20
CA TRP A 76 -16.98 -2.29 -14.70
C TRP A 76 -17.38 -3.33 -13.63
N ILE A 77 -16.89 -3.25 -12.39
CA ILE A 77 -17.22 -4.25 -11.34
C ILE A 77 -18.69 -4.16 -10.89
N ILE A 78 -19.28 -2.97 -10.88
CA ILE A 78 -20.71 -2.77 -10.55
C ILE A 78 -21.68 -3.31 -11.61
N LEU A 79 -21.21 -3.64 -12.82
CA LEU A 79 -22.08 -4.18 -13.88
C LEU A 79 -22.12 -5.70 -13.91
N PHE A 80 -21.19 -6.40 -13.26
CA PHE A 80 -21.15 -7.88 -13.30
C PHE A 80 -22.00 -8.53 -12.19
N ASP A 81 -22.33 -7.81 -11.12
CA ASP A 81 -23.25 -8.29 -10.07
C ASP A 81 -24.73 -8.13 -10.47
N CYS A 82 -25.03 -7.41 -11.56
CA CYS A 82 -26.39 -7.12 -12.04
C CYS A 82 -26.82 -8.01 -13.22
N ASN A 83 -26.39 -9.27 -13.27
CA ASN A 83 -26.89 -10.26 -14.23
C ASN A 83 -27.17 -11.60 -13.55
N GLU A 84 -27.97 -11.56 -12.48
CA GLU A 84 -28.66 -12.72 -11.93
C GLU A 84 -30.07 -12.35 -11.46
N LEU A 85 -30.85 -11.67 -12.34
CA LEU A 85 -32.31 -11.59 -12.27
C LEU A 85 -32.92 -11.81 -13.65
#